data_AF-A0A9P8B968-F1
#
_entry.id   AF-A0A9P8B968-F1
#
_cell.length_a   1.000
_cell.length_b   1.000
_cell.length_c   1.000
_cell.angle_alpha   90.00
_cell.angle_beta   90.00
_cell.angle_gamma   90.00
#
_symmetry.space_group_name_H-M   'P 1'
#
loop_
_entity.id
_entity.type
_entity.pdbx_description
1 polymer ?
#
loop_
_entity_poly.entity_id
_entity_poly.type
_entity_poly.pdbx_seq_one_letter_code
_entity_poly.pdbx_strand_id
1 'polypeptide(L)'
;MGQYWQILNLDAEQTRGSWGKLGEFFTSRAPDVLFRDLHVPGKVSFDSIISATQTAYSEKADYEASGLYRRTYQLELNGSEAWVPEGESPLHDLPTDVVKLLFDSIDNLQDAICVGLTCKRLLELGLDRVNQLLSMTAAHWAGDRLICIGDYAKNHDMPPGVLTDEEKAFLEDEGLNLYGYAGYFDEVHDNRWSHFLRGDTTFVYRLSSVEIDQYREIVGTANDDVEDVVLCNLSKREYLRQDAVKAHGRARFGNFLLSRICWSSDGSVSMCYKGDIHRGIWAGDRFKITPINALEGGVDNWKDVSDEMGKEMAAVWESEYGPHWQNQRP
;
A
#
# COMPACT_ATOMS: atom_id res chain seq x y z
N MET A 1 4.35 -17.38 -27.54
CA MET A 1 2.98 -17.67 -27.05
C MET A 1 2.98 -17.47 -25.55
N GLY A 2 1.86 -17.05 -24.97
CA GLY A 2 1.73 -16.84 -23.54
C GLY A 2 0.27 -16.72 -23.16
N GLN A 3 0.04 -16.76 -21.87
CA GLN A 3 -1.28 -16.74 -21.25
C GLN A 3 -1.51 -15.40 -20.54
N TYR A 4 -2.77 -15.07 -20.24
CA TYR A 4 -3.12 -13.84 -19.53
C TYR A 4 -3.08 -14.05 -18.01
N TRP A 5 -2.72 -13.00 -17.26
CA TRP A 5 -2.56 -13.07 -15.81
C TRP A 5 -3.39 -11.99 -15.11
N GLN A 6 -3.89 -12.35 -13.93
CA GLN A 6 -4.64 -11.48 -13.01
C GLN A 6 -4.09 -11.62 -11.60
N ILE A 7 -4.06 -10.53 -10.84
CA ILE A 7 -3.70 -10.56 -9.41
C ILE A 7 -4.97 -10.45 -8.60
N LEU A 8 -5.19 -11.43 -7.73
CA LEU A 8 -6.38 -11.55 -6.90
C LEU A 8 -6.01 -11.41 -5.43
N ASN A 9 -6.83 -10.66 -4.71
CA ASN A 9 -7.00 -10.79 -3.27
C ASN A 9 -8.23 -11.68 -3.02
N LEU A 10 -7.97 -12.86 -2.48
CA LEU A 10 -8.99 -13.89 -2.28
C LEU A 10 -9.87 -13.64 -1.05
N ASP A 11 -9.37 -12.90 -0.05
CA ASP A 11 -10.13 -12.64 1.17
C ASP A 11 -11.08 -11.45 1.01
N ALA A 12 -10.66 -10.45 0.23
CA ALA A 12 -11.47 -9.28 -0.08
C ALA A 12 -12.34 -9.43 -1.35
N GLU A 13 -12.24 -10.55 -2.07
CA GLU A 13 -12.86 -10.77 -3.40
C GLU A 13 -12.56 -9.61 -4.36
N GLN A 14 -11.29 -9.21 -4.43
CA GLN A 14 -10.81 -8.07 -5.21
C GLN A 14 -9.79 -8.49 -6.27
N THR A 15 -9.75 -7.76 -7.37
CA THR A 15 -8.79 -7.99 -8.47
C THR A 15 -8.13 -6.70 -8.92
N ARG A 16 -6.88 -6.78 -9.39
CA ARG A 16 -6.22 -5.68 -10.13
C ARG A 16 -6.52 -5.72 -11.63
N GLY A 17 -7.47 -6.54 -12.05
CA GLY A 17 -7.82 -6.74 -13.46
C GLY A 17 -6.76 -7.55 -14.22
N SER A 18 -6.97 -7.72 -15.52
CA SER A 18 -6.04 -8.44 -16.40
C SER A 18 -4.84 -7.58 -16.78
N TRP A 19 -3.64 -8.05 -16.47
CA TRP A 19 -2.39 -7.31 -16.69
C TRP A 19 -1.70 -7.66 -18.01
N GLY A 20 -2.30 -8.54 -18.82
CA GLY A 20 -1.67 -9.05 -20.04
C GLY A 20 -0.86 -10.31 -19.78
N LYS A 21 0.16 -10.54 -20.61
CA LYS A 21 1.07 -11.69 -20.43
C LYS A 21 2.14 -11.36 -19.41
N LEU A 22 2.62 -12.37 -18.66
CA LEU A 22 3.60 -12.14 -17.59
C LEU A 22 4.85 -11.38 -18.09
N GLY A 23 5.41 -11.76 -19.24
CA GLY A 23 6.55 -11.03 -19.84
C GLY A 23 6.28 -9.59 -20.28
N GLU A 24 5.02 -9.14 -20.37
CA GLU A 24 4.67 -7.74 -20.72
C GLU A 24 4.74 -6.80 -19.51
N PHE A 25 4.53 -7.32 -18.30
CA PHE A 25 4.46 -6.49 -17.08
C PHE A 25 5.47 -6.88 -15.99
N PHE A 26 6.01 -8.10 -16.00
CA PHE A 26 6.84 -8.60 -14.89
C PHE A 26 8.10 -7.76 -14.66
N THR A 27 8.74 -7.24 -15.70
CA THR A 27 9.92 -6.36 -15.59
C THR A 27 9.58 -4.87 -15.72
N SER A 28 8.29 -4.53 -15.83
CA SER A 28 7.79 -3.15 -15.84
C SER A 28 7.66 -2.59 -14.41
N ARG A 29 7.14 -1.36 -14.29
CA ARG A 29 6.76 -0.75 -13.00
C ARG A 29 5.37 -1.14 -12.51
N ALA A 30 4.57 -1.86 -13.31
CA ALA A 30 3.22 -2.25 -12.91
C ALA A 30 3.18 -2.99 -11.55
N PRO A 31 4.13 -3.90 -11.21
CA PRO A 31 4.13 -4.58 -9.92
C PRO A 31 4.31 -3.67 -8.70
N ASP A 32 4.74 -2.42 -8.88
CA ASP A 32 4.97 -1.47 -7.78
C ASP A 32 3.68 -1.15 -7.01
N VAL A 33 2.50 -1.30 -7.64
CA VAL A 33 1.21 -1.11 -6.95
C VAL A 33 1.03 -2.11 -5.79
N LEU A 34 1.62 -3.31 -5.88
CA LEU A 34 1.56 -4.31 -4.80
C LEU A 34 2.32 -3.86 -3.55
N PHE A 35 3.33 -3.00 -3.71
CA PHE A 35 3.98 -2.41 -2.54
C PHE A 35 2.96 -1.59 -1.76
N ARG A 36 2.19 -0.74 -2.44
CA ARG A 36 1.22 0.15 -1.81
C ARG A 36 0.12 -0.64 -1.11
N ASP A 37 -0.39 -1.67 -1.77
CA ASP A 37 -1.47 -2.51 -1.25
C ASP A 37 -1.08 -3.26 0.03
N LEU A 38 0.23 -3.50 0.22
CA LEU A 38 0.77 -4.31 1.30
C LEU A 38 1.53 -3.51 2.37
N HIS A 39 1.96 -2.28 2.07
CA HIS A 39 2.79 -1.47 2.95
C HIS A 39 1.97 -0.90 4.09
N VAL A 40 2.16 -1.47 5.29
CA VAL A 40 1.57 -0.96 6.53
C VAL A 40 2.35 0.29 6.96
N PRO A 41 1.71 1.48 6.93
CA PRO A 41 2.37 2.73 7.30
C PRO A 41 2.86 2.69 8.75
N GLY A 42 3.98 3.38 9.01
CA GLY A 42 4.40 3.66 10.38
C GLY A 42 3.34 4.49 11.12
N LYS A 43 3.22 4.29 12.44
CA LYS A 43 2.34 5.15 13.24
C LYS A 43 2.87 6.58 13.25
N VAL A 44 2.05 7.53 12.84
CA VAL A 44 2.34 8.95 13.06
C VAL A 44 2.17 9.27 14.54
N SER A 45 3.11 10.07 15.09
CA SER A 45 3.08 10.51 16.48
C SER A 45 2.56 11.95 16.58
N PHE A 46 1.94 12.28 17.71
CA PHE A 46 1.48 13.64 17.98
C PHE A 46 2.63 14.64 17.87
N ASP A 47 3.79 14.29 18.41
CA ASP A 47 4.97 15.15 18.40
C ASP A 47 5.46 15.49 16.99
N SER A 48 5.46 14.54 16.05
CA SER A 48 5.93 14.84 14.69
C SER A 48 4.97 15.79 13.95
N ILE A 49 3.66 15.66 14.17
CA ILE A 49 2.64 16.58 13.63
C ILE A 49 2.84 18.00 14.20
N ILE A 50 3.11 18.11 15.51
CA ILE A 50 3.37 19.41 16.15
C ILE A 50 4.70 20.00 15.66
N SER A 51 5.75 19.19 15.44
CA SER A 51 7.00 19.66 14.87
C SER A 51 6.83 20.18 13.43
N ALA A 52 6.08 19.46 12.58
CA ALA A 52 5.76 19.91 11.22
C ALA A 52 5.04 21.27 11.24
N THR A 53 4.14 21.47 12.21
CA THR A 53 3.44 22.74 12.44
C THR A 53 4.41 23.89 12.73
N GLN A 54 5.39 23.67 13.61
CA GLN A 54 6.37 24.69 14.00
C GLN A 54 7.28 25.08 12.84
N THR A 55 7.73 24.09 12.06
CA THR A 55 8.53 24.32 10.84
C THR A 55 7.77 25.18 9.85
N ALA A 56 6.50 24.84 9.57
CA ALA A 56 5.65 25.60 8.64
C ALA A 56 5.49 27.08 9.05
N TYR A 57 5.30 27.36 10.34
CA TYR A 57 5.23 28.74 10.84
C TYR A 57 6.56 29.49 10.67
N SER A 58 7.70 28.83 10.90
CA SER A 58 9.02 29.44 10.72
C SER A 58 9.33 29.75 9.25
N GLU A 59 9.04 28.82 8.34
CA GLU A 59 9.26 29.02 6.90
C GLU A 59 8.35 30.11 6.32
N LYS A 60 7.10 30.19 6.80
CA LYS A 60 6.19 31.27 6.45
C LYS A 60 6.72 32.63 6.90
N ALA A 61 7.26 32.74 8.12
CA ALA A 61 7.85 33.98 8.63
C ALA A 61 9.08 34.41 7.80
N ASP A 62 9.94 33.46 7.43
CA ASP A 62 11.11 33.73 6.58
C ASP A 62 10.71 34.16 5.16
N TYR A 63 9.68 33.55 4.58
CA TYR A 63 9.15 33.91 3.26
C TYR A 63 8.45 35.28 3.25
N GLU A 64 7.71 35.61 4.33
CA GLU A 64 7.13 36.94 4.53
C GLU A 64 8.23 38.01 4.68
N ALA A 65 9.32 37.68 5.40
CA ALA A 65 10.48 38.55 5.54
C ALA A 65 11.27 38.74 4.22
N SER A 66 11.21 37.77 3.29
CA SER A 66 11.95 37.82 2.02
C SER A 66 11.28 38.70 0.93
N GLY A 67 10.09 39.25 1.18
CA GLY A 67 9.42 40.19 0.28
C GLY A 67 8.90 39.60 -1.05
N LEU A 68 8.93 38.27 -1.21
CA LEU A 68 8.46 37.56 -2.42
C LEU A 68 6.96 37.19 -2.36
N TYR A 69 6.24 37.76 -1.40
CA TYR A 69 4.86 37.40 -1.07
C TYR A 69 3.89 37.66 -2.23
N ARG A 70 3.30 36.60 -2.79
CA ARG A 70 2.25 36.70 -3.81
C ARG A 70 0.94 37.18 -3.20
N ARG A 71 0.27 38.06 -3.96
CA ARG A 71 -1.05 38.70 -3.70
C ARG A 71 -2.21 37.75 -3.35
N THR A 72 -2.05 36.44 -3.47
CA THR A 72 -3.05 35.41 -3.15
C THR A 72 -3.32 35.31 -1.65
N TYR A 73 -2.31 35.51 -0.80
CA TYR A 73 -2.45 35.39 0.65
C TYR A 73 -3.19 36.56 1.33
N GLN A 74 -3.31 37.71 0.66
CA GLN A 74 -4.08 38.86 1.17
C GLN A 74 -5.60 38.63 1.13
N LEU A 75 -6.08 37.63 0.36
CA LEU A 75 -7.51 37.31 0.30
C LEU A 75 -7.95 36.39 1.44
N GLU A 76 -7.07 35.55 1.98
CA GLU A 76 -7.37 34.68 3.13
C GLU A 76 -7.48 35.47 4.45
N LEU A 77 -6.68 36.53 4.61
CA LEU A 77 -6.71 37.39 5.81
C LEU A 77 -7.86 38.40 5.84
N ASN A 78 -8.47 38.71 4.69
CA ASN A 78 -9.57 39.69 4.59
C ASN A 78 -10.96 39.05 4.49
N GLY A 79 -11.05 37.71 4.42
CA GLY A 79 -12.29 36.97 4.22
C GLY A 79 -12.94 36.38 5.48
N SER A 80 -12.23 36.34 6.61
CA SER A 80 -12.82 35.93 7.88
C SER A 80 -12.89 37.12 8.83
N GLU A 81 -14.04 37.77 8.92
CA GLU A 81 -14.42 38.38 10.19
C GLU A 81 -14.30 37.27 11.24
N ALA A 82 -13.30 37.39 12.12
CA ALA A 82 -13.02 36.41 13.15
C ALA A 82 -14.27 36.26 14.01
N TRP A 83 -14.99 35.15 13.82
CA TRP A 83 -16.01 34.72 14.76
C TRP A 83 -15.29 34.40 16.06
N VAL A 84 -15.32 35.33 17.01
CA VAL A 84 -14.75 35.14 18.35
C VAL A 84 -15.76 34.27 19.11
N PRO A 85 -15.44 33.00 19.44
CA PRO A 85 -16.36 32.19 20.21
C PRO A 85 -16.43 32.75 21.62
N GLU A 86 -17.56 33.34 22.01
CA GLU A 86 -17.86 33.64 23.40
C GLU A 86 -18.22 32.33 24.11
N GLY A 87 -17.21 31.56 24.50
CA GLY A 87 -17.36 30.35 25.32
C GLY A 87 -16.31 29.27 25.02
N GLU A 88 -15.92 28.50 26.05
CA GLU A 88 -15.20 27.24 25.85
C GLU A 88 -16.09 26.30 25.02
N SER A 89 -15.52 25.68 23.96
CA SER A 89 -16.29 24.76 23.12
C SER A 89 -16.81 23.60 23.98
N PRO A 90 -18.11 23.26 23.95
CA PRO A 90 -18.66 22.14 24.72
C PRO A 90 -17.99 20.80 24.41
N LEU A 91 -17.34 20.68 23.24
CA LEU A 91 -16.54 19.51 22.86
C LEU A 91 -15.28 19.34 23.73
N HIS A 92 -14.73 20.42 24.28
CA HIS A 92 -13.59 20.35 25.21
C HIS A 92 -13.98 19.72 26.56
N ASP A 93 -15.23 19.90 26.98
CA ASP A 93 -15.74 19.40 28.26
C ASP A 93 -16.19 17.93 28.21
N LEU A 94 -16.28 17.34 27.02
CA LEU A 94 -16.65 15.94 26.88
C LEU A 94 -15.59 15.04 27.54
N PRO A 95 -15.98 14.00 28.30
CA PRO A 95 -15.06 13.01 28.83
C PRO A 95 -14.24 12.34 27.71
N THR A 96 -13.02 11.93 28.03
CA THR A 96 -12.10 11.27 27.08
C THR A 96 -12.74 10.09 26.35
N ASP A 97 -13.51 9.26 27.05
CA ASP A 97 -14.15 8.09 26.45
C ASP A 97 -15.21 8.46 25.40
N VAL A 98 -15.92 9.57 25.60
CA VAL A 98 -16.92 10.06 24.64
C VAL A 98 -16.24 10.59 23.38
N VAL A 99 -15.09 11.25 23.51
CA VAL A 99 -14.29 11.68 22.36
C VAL A 99 -13.76 10.48 21.59
N LYS A 100 -13.28 9.44 22.27
CA LYS A 100 -12.83 8.20 21.61
C LYS A 100 -13.96 7.51 20.85
N LEU A 101 -15.14 7.39 21.46
CA LEU A 101 -16.34 6.86 20.79
C LEU A 101 -16.74 7.68 19.56
N LEU A 102 -16.58 9.01 19.60
CA LEU A 102 -16.80 9.86 18.43
C LEU A 102 -15.81 9.51 17.31
N PHE A 103 -14.52 9.39 17.60
CA PHE A 103 -13.52 8.99 16.61
C PHE A 103 -13.78 7.58 16.07
N ASP A 104 -14.14 6.63 16.94
CA ASP A 104 -14.45 5.24 16.55
C ASP A 104 -15.63 5.17 15.55
N SER A 105 -16.52 6.16 15.55
CA SER A 105 -17.63 6.28 14.60
C SER A 105 -17.27 6.88 13.23
N ILE A 106 -16.05 7.40 13.06
CA ILE A 106 -15.57 8.00 11.82
C ILE A 106 -14.90 6.92 10.97
N ASP A 107 -15.43 6.67 9.78
CA ASP A 107 -14.91 5.66 8.84
C ASP A 107 -14.04 6.24 7.72
N ASN A 108 -14.05 7.56 7.55
CA ASN A 108 -13.26 8.24 6.53
C ASN A 108 -11.99 8.86 7.15
N LEU A 109 -10.83 8.55 6.56
CA LEU A 109 -9.53 9.06 7.02
C LEU A 109 -9.46 10.60 7.03
N GLN A 110 -9.95 11.24 5.96
CA GLN A 110 -9.90 12.70 5.83
C GLN A 110 -10.79 13.37 6.89
N ASP A 111 -11.98 12.83 7.15
CA ASP A 111 -12.88 13.34 8.18
C ASP A 111 -12.24 13.21 9.58
N ALA A 112 -11.59 12.08 9.88
CA ALA A 112 -10.91 11.87 11.15
C ALA A 112 -9.75 12.85 11.33
N ILE A 113 -8.96 13.09 10.27
CA ILE A 113 -7.89 14.10 10.29
C ILE A 113 -8.49 15.49 10.51
N CYS A 114 -9.51 15.89 9.75
CA CYS A 114 -10.16 17.19 9.89
C CYS A 114 -10.67 17.43 11.33
N VAL A 115 -11.34 16.45 11.94
CA VAL A 115 -11.80 16.57 13.33
C VAL A 115 -10.63 16.70 14.29
N GLY A 116 -9.58 15.90 14.10
CA GLY A 116 -8.36 15.98 14.91
C GLY A 116 -7.69 17.35 14.84
N LEU A 117 -7.52 17.90 13.63
CA LEU A 117 -6.82 19.17 13.41
C LEU A 117 -7.54 20.39 13.98
N THR A 118 -8.84 20.27 14.35
CA THR A 118 -9.57 21.37 15.00
C THR A 118 -8.97 21.79 16.35
N CYS A 119 -8.37 20.86 17.12
CA CYS A 119 -7.64 21.20 18.34
C CYS A 119 -6.69 20.08 18.80
N LYS A 120 -5.65 20.45 19.54
CA LYS A 120 -4.63 19.52 20.05
C LYS A 120 -5.19 18.33 20.82
N ARG A 121 -6.21 18.54 21.66
CA ARG A 121 -6.84 17.47 22.46
C ARG A 121 -7.52 16.43 21.57
N LEU A 122 -8.27 16.86 20.56
CA LEU A 122 -8.94 15.94 19.64
C LEU A 122 -7.92 15.22 18.76
N LEU A 123 -6.88 15.91 18.30
CA LEU A 123 -5.77 15.28 17.58
C LEU A 123 -5.12 14.17 18.42
N GLU A 124 -4.75 14.46 19.66
CA GLU A 124 -4.09 13.50 20.55
C GLU A 124 -4.98 12.29 20.86
N LEU A 125 -6.26 12.52 21.18
CA LEU A 125 -7.20 11.44 21.49
C LEU A 125 -7.66 10.63 20.27
N GLY A 126 -7.69 11.26 19.09
CA GLY A 126 -8.12 10.64 17.83
C GLY A 126 -6.99 9.99 17.03
N LEU A 127 -5.73 10.19 17.44
CA LEU A 127 -4.57 9.75 16.65
C LEU A 127 -4.52 8.24 16.43
N ASP A 128 -4.96 7.45 17.41
CA ASP A 128 -5.05 5.99 17.28
C ASP A 128 -6.01 5.60 16.15
N ARG A 129 -7.17 6.25 16.05
CA ARG A 129 -8.14 6.02 14.98
C ARG A 129 -7.61 6.52 13.64
N VAL A 130 -6.95 7.68 13.60
CA VAL A 130 -6.31 8.19 12.37
C VAL A 130 -5.28 7.19 11.84
N ASN A 131 -4.40 6.66 12.72
CA ASN A 131 -3.42 5.64 12.35
C ASN A 131 -4.08 4.34 11.86
N GLN A 132 -5.19 3.92 12.49
CA GLN A 132 -5.95 2.76 12.07
C GLN A 132 -6.55 2.96 10.66
N LEU A 133 -7.24 4.07 10.44
CA LEU A 133 -7.82 4.42 9.14
C LEU A 133 -6.76 4.59 8.06
N LEU A 134 -5.61 5.18 8.39
CA LEU A 134 -4.48 5.32 7.48
C LEU A 134 -3.95 3.94 7.06
N SER A 135 -3.80 3.02 8.01
CA SER A 135 -3.38 1.65 7.73
C SER A 135 -4.38 0.90 6.86
N MET A 136 -5.68 1.01 7.18
CA MET A 136 -6.76 0.39 6.39
C MET A 136 -6.87 0.97 4.97
N THR A 137 -6.55 2.25 4.80
CA THR A 137 -6.62 2.94 3.50
C THR A 137 -5.41 2.64 2.63
N ALA A 138 -4.21 2.65 3.22
CA ALA A 138 -2.96 2.43 2.49
C ALA A 138 -2.74 0.94 2.21
N ALA A 139 -2.74 0.12 3.26
CA ALA A 139 -2.34 -1.28 3.24
C ALA A 139 -3.56 -2.21 3.14
N HIS A 140 -4.50 -1.90 2.27
CA HIS A 140 -5.82 -2.55 2.24
C HIS A 140 -5.78 -4.04 1.86
N TRP A 141 -4.67 -4.57 1.33
CA TRP A 141 -4.46 -6.01 1.10
C TRP A 141 -3.48 -6.64 2.11
N ALA A 142 -2.96 -5.86 3.07
CA ALA A 142 -2.03 -6.38 4.06
C ALA A 142 -2.74 -7.37 5.00
N GLY A 143 -2.21 -8.58 5.05
CA GLY A 143 -2.77 -9.69 5.83
C GLY A 143 -3.56 -10.70 4.99
N ASP A 144 -3.87 -10.37 3.74
CA ASP A 144 -4.79 -11.16 2.91
C ASP A 144 -4.10 -12.16 2.01
N ARG A 145 -4.85 -13.21 1.62
CA ARG A 145 -4.40 -14.23 0.68
C ARG A 145 -4.31 -13.67 -0.74
N LEU A 146 -3.09 -13.65 -1.30
CA LEU A 146 -2.86 -13.18 -2.67
C LEU A 146 -2.43 -14.29 -3.62
N ILE A 147 -2.89 -14.21 -4.87
CA ILE A 147 -2.47 -15.12 -5.96
C ILE A 147 -2.41 -14.34 -7.28
N CYS A 148 -1.39 -14.62 -8.10
CA CYS A 148 -1.35 -14.16 -9.49
C CYS A 148 -1.74 -15.34 -10.38
N ILE A 149 -2.98 -15.37 -10.87
CA ILE A 149 -3.55 -16.53 -11.56
C ILE A 149 -3.46 -16.38 -13.08
N GLY A 150 -3.07 -17.44 -13.78
CA GLY A 150 -3.10 -17.51 -15.24
C GLY A 150 -4.45 -18.01 -15.78
N ASP A 151 -4.85 -17.56 -16.97
CA ASP A 151 -6.13 -17.94 -17.61
C ASP A 151 -6.22 -19.43 -18.02
N TYR A 152 -5.09 -20.14 -18.04
CA TYR A 152 -5.04 -21.59 -18.23
C TYR A 152 -4.97 -22.40 -16.92
N ALA A 153 -5.12 -21.78 -15.75
CA ALA A 153 -5.20 -22.49 -14.48
C ALA A 153 -6.44 -23.41 -14.43
N LYS A 154 -6.27 -24.64 -13.95
CA LYS A 154 -7.36 -25.63 -13.83
C LYS A 154 -7.79 -25.77 -12.36
N ASN A 155 -9.09 -25.90 -12.12
CA ASN A 155 -9.66 -25.95 -10.76
C ASN A 155 -9.13 -27.12 -9.91
N HIS A 156 -8.82 -28.26 -10.54
CA HIS A 156 -8.23 -29.43 -9.86
C HIS A 156 -6.72 -29.32 -9.61
N ASP A 157 -6.07 -28.28 -10.14
CA ASP A 157 -4.63 -28.02 -10.03
C ASP A 157 -4.43 -26.63 -9.41
N MET A 158 -5.00 -26.43 -8.22
CA MET A 158 -4.90 -25.20 -7.43
C MET A 158 -4.04 -25.43 -6.18
N PRO A 159 -3.39 -24.39 -5.64
CA PRO A 159 -2.69 -24.51 -4.36
C PRO A 159 -3.67 -24.95 -3.26
N PRO A 160 -3.21 -25.74 -2.28
CA PRO A 160 -4.07 -26.18 -1.18
C PRO A 160 -4.69 -24.99 -0.43
N GLY A 161 -6.01 -25.04 -0.19
CA GLY A 161 -6.73 -24.02 0.57
C GLY A 161 -7.07 -22.73 -0.20
N VAL A 162 -6.76 -22.64 -1.50
CA VAL A 162 -7.19 -21.53 -2.36
C VAL A 162 -8.68 -21.62 -2.70
N LEU A 163 -9.15 -22.81 -3.06
CA LEU A 163 -10.57 -23.09 -3.31
C LEU A 163 -11.12 -24.10 -2.31
N THR A 164 -12.27 -23.79 -1.75
CA THR A 164 -13.15 -24.72 -1.04
C THR A 164 -13.76 -25.74 -2.01
N ASP A 165 -14.31 -26.83 -1.49
CA ASP A 165 -14.93 -27.85 -2.34
C ASP A 165 -16.25 -27.35 -2.94
N GLU A 166 -16.96 -26.46 -2.23
CA GLU A 166 -18.13 -25.75 -2.71
C GLU A 166 -17.80 -24.82 -3.89
N GLU A 167 -16.73 -24.03 -3.79
CA GLU A 167 -16.28 -23.16 -4.90
C GLU A 167 -15.84 -23.98 -6.10
N LYS A 168 -15.13 -25.10 -5.91
CA LYS A 168 -14.76 -25.99 -7.03
C LYS A 168 -16.01 -26.52 -7.75
N ALA A 169 -17.01 -26.99 -7.00
CA ALA A 169 -18.25 -27.50 -7.58
C ALA A 169 -19.00 -26.42 -8.35
N PHE A 170 -19.08 -25.20 -7.82
CA PHE A 170 -19.67 -24.05 -8.51
C PHE A 170 -18.93 -23.74 -9.82
N LEU A 171 -17.61 -23.66 -9.77
CA LEU A 171 -16.78 -23.37 -10.96
C LEU A 171 -16.91 -24.46 -12.03
N GLU A 172 -17.04 -25.73 -11.62
CA GLU A 172 -17.28 -26.85 -12.54
C GLU A 172 -18.65 -26.76 -13.21
N ASP A 173 -19.71 -26.40 -12.48
CA ASP A 173 -21.07 -26.24 -13.02
C ASP A 173 -21.16 -25.08 -14.03
N GLU A 174 -20.53 -23.95 -13.70
CA GLU A 174 -20.48 -22.76 -14.56
C GLU A 174 -19.46 -22.88 -15.72
N GLY A 175 -18.62 -23.93 -15.72
CA GLY A 175 -17.56 -24.11 -16.73
C GLY A 175 -16.48 -23.03 -16.68
N LEU A 176 -16.24 -22.45 -15.50
CA LEU A 176 -15.26 -21.38 -15.27
C LEU A 176 -14.04 -21.94 -14.53
N ASN A 177 -12.91 -21.23 -14.66
CA ASN A 177 -11.79 -21.37 -13.72
C ASN A 177 -11.68 -20.13 -12.83
N LEU A 178 -10.78 -20.17 -11.84
CA LEU A 178 -10.57 -19.03 -10.93
C LEU A 178 -10.26 -17.72 -11.68
N TYR A 179 -9.52 -17.77 -12.79
CA TYR A 179 -9.28 -16.58 -13.62
C TYR A 179 -10.58 -15.99 -14.19
N GLY A 180 -11.46 -16.84 -14.73
CA GLY A 180 -12.75 -16.41 -15.25
C GLY A 180 -13.70 -15.94 -14.15
N TYR A 181 -13.70 -16.63 -13.01
CA TYR A 181 -14.52 -16.29 -11.84
C TYR A 181 -14.12 -14.95 -11.22
N ALA A 182 -12.83 -14.60 -11.25
CA ALA A 182 -12.36 -13.29 -10.84
C ALA A 182 -12.93 -12.12 -11.65
N GLY A 183 -13.61 -12.38 -12.79
CA GLY A 183 -14.42 -11.36 -13.46
C GLY A 183 -15.61 -10.86 -12.65
N TYR A 184 -16.00 -11.56 -11.58
CA TYR A 184 -17.02 -11.14 -10.62
C TYR A 184 -16.45 -10.39 -9.41
N PHE A 185 -15.12 -10.32 -9.26
CA PHE A 185 -14.46 -9.64 -8.15
C PHE A 185 -14.51 -8.11 -8.34
N ASP A 186 -14.44 -7.38 -7.23
CA ASP A 186 -14.35 -5.93 -7.25
C ASP A 186 -13.00 -5.48 -7.82
N GLU A 187 -13.01 -4.78 -8.95
CA GLU A 187 -11.78 -4.28 -9.57
C GLU A 187 -11.26 -3.02 -8.84
N VAL A 188 -10.03 -3.12 -8.33
CA VAL A 188 -9.38 -2.05 -7.58
C VAL A 188 -8.40 -1.31 -8.49
N HIS A 189 -8.69 -0.04 -8.78
CA HIS A 189 -7.82 0.82 -9.60
C HIS A 189 -6.93 1.76 -8.76
N ASP A 190 -5.65 1.89 -9.15
CA ASP A 190 -4.59 2.66 -8.44
C ASP A 190 -4.87 4.20 -8.39
N ASN A 191 -5.59 4.72 -9.37
CA ASN A 191 -5.91 6.14 -9.53
C ASN A 191 -6.99 6.68 -8.57
N ARG A 192 -7.61 5.84 -7.72
CA ARG A 192 -8.44 6.35 -6.62
C ARG A 192 -7.63 6.52 -5.33
N TRP A 193 -6.84 5.53 -4.95
CA TRP A 193 -6.19 5.48 -3.63
C TRP A 193 -5.00 6.41 -3.47
N SER A 194 -4.15 6.52 -4.50
CA SER A 194 -3.05 7.50 -4.53
C SER A 194 -3.56 8.93 -4.43
N HIS A 195 -4.73 9.23 -5.03
CA HIS A 195 -5.42 10.50 -4.87
C HIS A 195 -5.99 10.67 -3.46
N PHE A 196 -6.63 9.66 -2.86
CA PHE A 196 -7.15 9.79 -1.49
C PHE A 196 -6.06 10.07 -0.45
N LEU A 197 -4.93 9.35 -0.48
CA LEU A 197 -3.82 9.54 0.46
C LEU A 197 -3.03 10.82 0.20
N ARG A 198 -2.72 11.15 -1.07
CA ARG A 198 -2.07 12.42 -1.43
C ARG A 198 -3.03 13.63 -1.40
N GLY A 199 -4.29 13.35 -1.06
CA GLY A 199 -5.40 14.27 -1.05
C GLY A 199 -6.00 14.42 -2.45
N ASP A 200 -7.32 14.27 -2.55
CA ASP A 200 -8.03 14.85 -3.67
C ASP A 200 -7.57 16.30 -3.72
N THR A 201 -7.09 16.76 -4.88
CA THR A 201 -6.64 18.14 -5.01
C THR A 201 -7.71 19.10 -4.49
N THR A 202 -9.00 18.78 -4.68
CA THR A 202 -10.11 19.58 -4.14
C THR A 202 -10.23 19.58 -2.62
N PHE A 203 -9.76 18.54 -1.93
CA PHE A 203 -9.71 18.47 -0.47
C PHE A 203 -8.56 19.30 0.07
N VAL A 204 -7.34 19.08 -0.44
CA VAL A 204 -6.13 19.78 0.02
C VAL A 204 -6.25 21.29 -0.19
N TYR A 205 -6.91 21.73 -1.28
CA TYR A 205 -7.18 23.15 -1.53
C TYR A 205 -8.13 23.83 -0.52
N ARG A 206 -8.82 23.08 0.34
CA ARG A 206 -9.67 23.65 1.41
C ARG A 206 -8.91 23.83 2.72
N LEU A 207 -7.72 23.25 2.86
CA LEU A 207 -6.88 23.34 4.04
C LEU A 207 -6.02 24.60 3.99
N SER A 208 -5.80 25.22 5.15
CA SER A 208 -4.79 26.27 5.29
C SER A 208 -3.38 25.70 5.07
N SER A 209 -2.38 26.57 4.84
CA SER A 209 -1.00 26.12 4.62
C SER A 209 -0.47 25.23 5.75
N VAL A 210 -0.82 25.53 7.00
CA VAL A 210 -0.39 24.77 8.18
C VAL A 210 -1.07 23.40 8.24
N GLU A 211 -2.37 23.35 7.97
CA GLU A 211 -3.13 22.09 7.91
C GLU A 211 -2.65 21.20 6.77
N ILE A 212 -2.21 21.77 5.64
CA ILE A 212 -1.60 21.02 4.54
C ILE A 212 -0.32 20.31 5.02
N ASP A 213 0.54 20.98 5.77
CA ASP A 213 1.78 20.38 6.25
C ASP A 213 1.52 19.31 7.33
N GLN A 214 0.55 19.55 8.22
CA GLN A 214 0.08 18.53 9.18
C GLN A 214 -0.53 17.32 8.47
N TYR A 215 -1.37 17.54 7.46
CA TYR A 215 -1.96 16.48 6.65
C TYR A 215 -0.88 15.65 5.94
N ARG A 216 0.11 16.33 5.34
CA ARG A 216 1.25 15.69 4.66
C ARG A 216 2.10 14.87 5.60
N GLU A 217 2.33 15.34 6.82
CA GLU A 217 3.05 14.58 7.85
C GLU A 217 2.30 13.29 8.19
N ILE A 218 0.99 13.37 8.40
CA ILE A 218 0.14 12.21 8.72
C ILE A 218 0.18 11.18 7.60
N VAL A 219 -0.16 11.57 6.37
CA VAL A 219 -0.23 10.65 5.23
C VAL A 219 1.14 10.27 4.68
N GLY A 220 2.18 11.04 5.01
CA GLY A 220 3.53 10.85 4.51
C GLY A 220 4.18 9.54 4.96
N THR A 221 3.74 9.01 6.10
CA THR A 221 4.16 7.70 6.62
C THR A 221 3.76 6.52 5.72
N ALA A 222 2.81 6.72 4.80
CA ALA A 222 2.35 5.72 3.83
C ALA A 222 3.08 5.80 2.48
N ASN A 223 4.07 6.68 2.32
CA ASN A 223 4.79 6.84 1.06
C ASN A 223 5.75 5.66 0.77
N ASP A 224 6.13 5.52 -0.51
CA ASP A 224 6.97 4.42 -1.00
C ASP A 224 8.46 4.51 -0.57
N ASP A 225 8.87 5.60 0.10
CA ASP A 225 10.27 5.92 0.41
C ASP A 225 10.74 5.43 1.79
N VAL A 226 9.99 4.54 2.45
CA VAL A 226 10.36 4.01 3.76
C VAL A 226 11.57 3.06 3.63
N GLU A 227 12.61 3.33 4.43
CA GLU A 227 13.80 2.49 4.54
C GLU A 227 13.58 1.36 5.56
N ASP A 228 14.42 0.32 5.49
CA ASP A 228 14.44 -0.81 6.45
C ASP A 228 13.13 -1.60 6.59
N VAL A 229 12.38 -1.68 5.50
CA VAL A 229 11.17 -2.51 5.40
C VAL A 229 11.46 -3.90 4.83
N VAL A 230 10.55 -4.84 5.14
CA VAL A 230 10.60 -6.22 4.69
C VAL A 230 9.26 -6.63 4.09
N LEU A 231 9.28 -7.39 2.99
CA LEU A 231 8.11 -8.12 2.50
C LEU A 231 7.99 -9.42 3.29
N CYS A 232 6.85 -9.62 3.95
CA CYS A 232 6.61 -10.75 4.84
C CYS A 232 5.61 -11.71 4.20
N ASN A 233 5.94 -12.99 4.15
CA ASN A 233 4.97 -14.06 4.01
C ASN A 233 4.54 -14.51 5.42
N LEU A 234 3.32 -14.13 5.80
CA LEU A 234 2.74 -14.41 7.11
C LEU A 234 2.40 -15.90 7.30
N SER A 235 2.01 -16.59 6.24
CA SER A 235 1.67 -18.03 6.27
C SER A 235 2.87 -18.90 6.64
N LYS A 236 4.08 -18.51 6.17
CA LYS A 236 5.31 -19.30 6.31
C LYS A 236 6.32 -18.71 7.30
N ARG A 237 6.08 -17.50 7.81
CA ARG A 237 7.04 -16.71 8.59
C ARG A 237 8.37 -16.52 7.86
N GLU A 238 8.29 -16.17 6.58
CA GLU A 238 9.44 -15.84 5.75
C GLU A 238 9.45 -14.34 5.44
N TYR A 239 10.64 -13.74 5.30
CA TYR A 239 10.75 -12.34 4.91
C TYR A 239 11.88 -12.06 3.91
N LEU A 240 11.66 -11.04 3.08
CA LEU A 240 12.60 -10.52 2.10
C LEU A 240 12.94 -9.07 2.46
N ARG A 241 14.24 -8.75 2.56
CA ARG A 241 14.71 -7.41 2.90
C ARG A 241 14.75 -6.46 1.72
N GLN A 242 14.45 -5.18 1.98
CA GLN A 242 14.49 -4.13 0.95
C GLN A 242 15.90 -3.91 0.37
N ASP A 243 16.96 -4.04 1.18
CA ASP A 243 18.35 -3.91 0.71
C ASP A 243 18.71 -4.96 -0.34
N ALA A 244 18.27 -6.21 -0.14
CA ALA A 244 18.43 -7.30 -1.09
C ALA A 244 17.65 -7.04 -2.39
N VAL A 245 16.44 -6.46 -2.30
CA VAL A 245 15.69 -6.03 -3.49
C VAL A 245 16.44 -4.93 -4.24
N LYS A 246 16.93 -3.90 -3.53
CA LYS A 246 17.69 -2.77 -4.10
C LYS A 246 18.97 -3.22 -4.81
N ALA A 247 19.59 -4.32 -4.37
CA ALA A 247 20.76 -4.91 -5.05
C ALA A 247 20.48 -5.39 -6.49
N HIS A 248 19.21 -5.52 -6.89
CA HIS A 248 18.79 -5.98 -8.22
C HIS A 248 18.33 -4.82 -9.13
N GLY A 249 18.81 -3.60 -8.86
CA GLY A 249 18.67 -2.43 -9.73
C GLY A 249 17.22 -1.94 -9.87
N ARG A 250 16.57 -2.31 -10.98
CA ARG A 250 15.19 -1.88 -11.28
C ARG A 250 14.13 -2.69 -10.55
N ALA A 251 14.47 -3.85 -9.98
CA ALA A 251 13.53 -4.68 -9.25
C ALA A 251 12.99 -3.97 -8.00
N ARG A 252 11.74 -4.30 -7.66
CA ARG A 252 10.96 -3.81 -6.52
C ARG A 252 10.28 -5.01 -5.86
N PHE A 253 9.70 -4.80 -4.68
CA PHE A 253 9.02 -5.86 -3.95
C PHE A 253 7.96 -6.57 -4.79
N GLY A 254 7.24 -5.84 -5.64
CA GLY A 254 6.23 -6.42 -6.54
C GLY A 254 6.79 -7.49 -7.47
N ASN A 255 7.99 -7.32 -8.03
CA ASN A 255 8.60 -8.33 -8.90
C ASN A 255 8.94 -9.61 -8.13
N PHE A 256 9.52 -9.45 -6.94
CA PHE A 256 9.85 -10.56 -6.03
C PHE A 256 8.61 -11.30 -5.52
N LEU A 257 7.54 -10.57 -5.22
CA LEU A 257 6.28 -11.17 -4.84
C LEU A 257 5.70 -11.96 -6.00
N LEU A 258 5.59 -11.35 -7.19
CA LEU A 258 5.08 -12.01 -8.39
C LEU A 258 5.83 -13.29 -8.73
N SER A 259 7.15 -13.33 -8.56
CA SER A 259 7.93 -14.55 -8.84
C SER A 259 7.59 -15.72 -7.93
N ARG A 260 6.90 -15.49 -6.82
CA ARG A 260 6.49 -16.53 -5.86
C ARG A 260 4.99 -16.72 -5.72
N ILE A 261 4.14 -15.84 -6.27
CA ILE A 261 2.66 -15.96 -6.18
C ILE A 261 1.98 -16.33 -7.50
N CYS A 262 2.71 -16.43 -8.60
CA CYS A 262 2.16 -16.84 -9.89
C CYS A 262 1.72 -18.32 -9.87
N TRP A 263 0.52 -18.61 -10.38
CA TRP A 263 -0.01 -19.96 -10.50
C TRP A 263 -0.73 -20.19 -11.83
N SER A 264 -0.36 -21.26 -12.55
CA SER A 264 -1.12 -21.76 -13.70
C SER A 264 -0.82 -23.23 -13.96
N SER A 265 -1.77 -23.94 -14.57
CA SER A 265 -1.57 -25.31 -15.05
C SER A 265 -0.70 -25.39 -16.30
N ASP A 266 -0.56 -24.27 -17.02
CA ASP A 266 0.25 -24.15 -18.24
C ASP A 266 1.50 -23.31 -17.99
N GLY A 267 2.65 -23.77 -18.50
CA GLY A 267 3.95 -23.13 -18.30
C GLY A 267 4.21 -21.89 -19.18
N SER A 268 3.27 -21.49 -20.04
CA SER A 268 3.47 -20.39 -21.00
C SER A 268 3.41 -19.02 -20.32
N VAL A 269 4.57 -18.47 -19.98
CA VAL A 269 4.71 -17.18 -19.27
C VAL A 269 5.09 -16.00 -20.19
N SER A 270 5.31 -16.24 -21.48
CA SER A 270 5.77 -15.21 -22.43
C SER A 270 7.09 -14.52 -22.02
N MET A 271 7.94 -15.24 -21.30
CA MET A 271 9.26 -14.81 -20.84
C MET A 271 10.34 -15.72 -21.44
N CYS A 272 11.57 -15.22 -21.53
CA CYS A 272 12.76 -16.01 -21.86
C CYS A 272 13.20 -16.91 -20.68
N TYR A 273 12.80 -16.55 -19.45
CA TYR A 273 13.04 -17.36 -18.26
C TYR A 273 12.40 -18.76 -18.37
N LYS A 274 13.20 -19.80 -18.10
CA LYS A 274 12.79 -21.21 -18.22
C LYS A 274 12.45 -21.89 -16.89
N GLY A 275 12.49 -21.15 -15.78
CA GLY A 275 12.10 -21.69 -14.47
C GLY A 275 10.58 -21.73 -14.29
N ASP A 276 10.15 -22.39 -13.22
CA ASP A 276 8.74 -22.65 -12.94
C ASP A 276 8.05 -21.47 -12.23
N ILE A 277 8.19 -20.25 -12.77
CA ILE A 277 7.59 -19.05 -12.18
C ILE A 277 6.06 -19.16 -12.09
N HIS A 278 5.44 -19.94 -12.98
CA HIS A 278 4.01 -20.27 -12.97
C HIS A 278 3.58 -21.24 -11.85
N ARG A 279 4.50 -21.68 -10.98
CA ARG A 279 4.28 -22.57 -9.83
C ARG A 279 4.84 -21.96 -8.55
N GLY A 280 4.44 -20.73 -8.28
CA GLY A 280 4.85 -19.96 -7.13
C GLY A 280 4.52 -20.63 -5.80
N ILE A 281 5.54 -20.86 -4.97
CA ILE A 281 5.40 -21.54 -3.67
C ILE A 281 4.66 -20.71 -2.61
N TRP A 282 4.40 -19.44 -2.88
CA TRP A 282 3.64 -18.52 -2.04
C TRP A 282 2.25 -18.18 -2.63
N ALA A 283 1.83 -18.86 -3.70
CA ALA A 283 0.51 -18.64 -4.28
C ALA A 283 -0.61 -18.97 -3.28
N GLY A 284 -1.45 -17.99 -2.95
CA GLY A 284 -2.53 -18.11 -1.96
C GLY A 284 -2.10 -17.82 -0.51
N ASP A 285 -0.85 -17.43 -0.27
CA ASP A 285 -0.36 -17.06 1.07
C ASP A 285 -0.74 -15.62 1.45
N ARG A 286 -0.56 -15.30 2.74
CA ARG A 286 -0.85 -14.00 3.34
C ARG A 286 0.39 -13.10 3.38
N PHE A 287 0.27 -11.82 3.01
CA PHE A 287 1.43 -10.91 2.92
C PHE A 287 1.24 -9.58 3.61
N LYS A 288 2.34 -8.97 4.07
CA LYS A 288 2.40 -7.55 4.45
C LYS A 288 3.80 -7.01 4.22
N ILE A 289 3.93 -5.70 4.05
CA ILE A 289 5.21 -4.99 4.05
C ILE A 289 5.24 -4.12 5.31
N THR A 290 6.30 -4.25 6.10
CA THR A 290 6.41 -3.58 7.40
C THR A 290 7.88 -3.34 7.76
N PRO A 291 8.20 -2.41 8.67
CA PRO A 291 9.56 -2.28 9.21
C PRO A 291 10.07 -3.59 9.82
N ILE A 292 11.35 -3.91 9.66
CA ILE A 292 11.93 -5.16 10.17
C ILE A 292 11.81 -5.32 11.68
N ASN A 293 11.83 -4.21 12.42
CA ASN A 293 11.67 -4.19 13.88
C ASN A 293 10.21 -4.38 14.34
N ALA A 294 9.24 -4.34 13.41
CA ALA A 294 7.82 -4.55 13.67
C ALA A 294 7.38 -6.01 13.42
N LEU A 295 8.32 -6.91 13.09
CA LEU A 295 8.03 -8.34 12.93
C LEU A 295 7.54 -8.96 14.24
N GLU A 296 6.37 -9.61 14.16
CA GLU A 296 5.74 -10.24 15.31
C GLU A 296 6.61 -11.38 15.86
N GLY A 297 6.82 -11.36 17.17
CA GLY A 297 7.72 -12.31 17.84
C GLY A 297 9.21 -12.02 17.64
N GLY A 298 9.59 -10.95 16.94
CA GLY A 298 10.98 -10.61 16.67
C GLY A 298 11.58 -11.37 15.49
N VAL A 299 12.59 -10.76 14.87
CA VAL A 299 13.21 -11.23 13.61
C VAL A 299 13.75 -12.67 13.68
N ASP A 300 14.22 -13.10 14.85
CA ASP A 300 14.77 -14.45 15.05
C ASP A 300 13.75 -15.58 14.84
N ASN A 301 12.46 -15.26 14.91
CA ASN A 301 11.36 -16.20 14.67
C ASN A 301 10.91 -16.26 13.20
N TRP A 302 11.62 -15.55 12.32
CA TRP A 302 11.34 -15.48 10.91
C TRP A 302 12.53 -15.95 10.08
N LYS A 303 12.26 -16.60 8.96
CA LYS A 303 13.29 -17.05 8.01
C LYS A 303 13.57 -15.95 6.98
N ASP A 304 14.81 -15.50 6.91
CA ASP A 304 15.28 -14.62 5.85
C ASP A 304 15.43 -15.40 4.53
N VAL A 305 14.72 -15.00 3.48
CA VAL A 305 14.79 -15.61 2.15
C VAL A 305 15.48 -14.71 1.12
N SER A 306 16.13 -13.63 1.55
CA SER A 306 16.69 -12.59 0.68
C SER A 306 17.72 -13.13 -0.32
N ASP A 307 18.63 -14.00 0.11
CA ASP A 307 19.66 -14.58 -0.76
C ASP A 307 19.08 -15.56 -1.78
N GLU A 308 18.07 -16.33 -1.38
CA GLU A 308 17.40 -17.31 -2.24
C GLU A 308 16.63 -16.60 -3.35
N MET A 309 15.75 -15.68 -2.97
CA MET A 309 14.96 -14.93 -3.94
C MET A 309 15.83 -14.00 -4.79
N GLY A 310 16.92 -13.46 -4.26
CA GLY A 310 17.88 -12.67 -5.03
C GLY A 310 18.48 -13.46 -6.19
N LYS A 311 18.92 -14.70 -5.95
CA LYS A 311 19.46 -15.57 -7.01
C LYS A 311 18.43 -15.86 -8.11
N GLU A 312 17.20 -16.14 -7.73
CA GLU A 312 16.11 -16.34 -8.69
C GLU A 312 15.85 -15.09 -9.51
N MET A 313 15.78 -13.94 -8.85
CA MET A 313 15.55 -12.66 -9.49
C MET A 313 16.66 -12.31 -10.49
N ALA A 314 17.91 -12.54 -10.11
CA ALA A 314 19.05 -12.38 -11.00
C ALA A 314 18.97 -13.29 -12.23
N ALA A 315 18.57 -14.55 -12.05
CA ALA A 315 18.39 -15.50 -13.16
C ALA A 315 17.26 -15.08 -14.11
N VAL A 316 16.16 -14.54 -13.59
CA VAL A 316 15.09 -13.98 -14.41
C VAL A 316 15.60 -12.80 -15.24
N TRP A 317 16.24 -11.81 -14.60
CA TRP A 317 16.76 -10.63 -15.29
C TRP A 317 17.81 -10.97 -16.35
N GLU A 318 18.74 -11.88 -16.04
CA GLU A 318 19.75 -12.36 -16.98
C GLU A 318 19.12 -13.04 -18.19
N SER A 319 18.03 -13.80 -18.00
CA SER A 319 17.35 -14.47 -19.11
C SER A 319 16.65 -13.48 -20.06
N GLU A 320 16.14 -12.36 -19.55
CA GLU A 320 15.41 -11.37 -20.36
C GLU A 320 16.34 -10.35 -21.04
N TYR A 321 17.41 -9.94 -20.34
CA TYR A 321 18.27 -8.82 -20.76
C TYR A 321 19.72 -9.23 -21.07
N GLY A 322 20.08 -10.49 -20.86
CA GLY A 322 21.42 -11.03 -21.07
C GLY A 322 22.38 -10.81 -19.88
N PRO A 323 23.63 -11.32 -19.98
CA PRO A 323 24.60 -11.38 -18.87
C PRO A 323 25.11 -10.02 -18.37
N HIS A 324 24.83 -8.94 -19.11
CA HIS A 324 25.22 -7.58 -18.75
C HIS A 324 24.04 -6.71 -18.32
N TRP A 325 22.92 -7.33 -17.92
CA TRP A 325 21.70 -6.63 -17.50
C TRP A 325 21.95 -5.60 -16.40
N GLN A 326 22.89 -5.86 -15.49
CA GLN A 326 23.27 -4.94 -14.41
C GLN A 326 23.89 -3.62 -14.91
N ASN A 327 24.47 -3.62 -16.12
CA ASN A 327 25.11 -2.46 -16.71
C ASN A 327 24.16 -1.67 -17.63
N GLN A 328 22.95 -2.17 -17.88
CA GLN A 328 21.96 -1.48 -18.69
C GLN A 328 21.35 -0.35 -17.84
N ARG A 329 21.58 0.91 -18.27
CA ARG A 329 21.14 2.12 -17.53
C ARG A 329 19.63 2.08 -17.22
N PRO A 330 19.17 2.71 -16.13
CA PRO A 330 17.75 2.86 -15.76
C PRO A 330 16.85 3.47 -16.84
#